data_AF-A0AA87IJA5-F1
#
_entry.id   AF-A0AA87IJA5-F1
#
_cell.length_a   1.000
_cell.length_b   1.000
_cell.length_c   1.000
_cell.angle_alpha   90.00
_cell.angle_beta   90.00
_cell.angle_gamma   90.00
#
_symmetry.space_group_name_H-M   'P 1'
#
loop_
_entity.id
_entity.type
_entity.pdbx_description
1 polymer ?
#
loop_
_entity_poly.entity_id
_entity_poly.type
_entity_poly.pdbx_seq_one_letter_code
_entity_poly.pdbx_strand_id
1 'polypeptide(L)'
;MKRFVGLDGIKGLALIAIVLYHCMQQRLPGGFYGVDVFFTVSGFLIAVSLIRSLAKTGSLNLVRYIPKRAVRLYPALFLLIPVIVSVGWLFDHDILVSIRDQVITVLLGCYNWYAIAGGQSYFDQMNPQVFRHLWFIGVLMQFYVIVPFIVWLMWKLRQTKLSSLIPLGLAAFSSIAMWVMYVPKGDPTRVYFGTDTHSMGLMLGVALAWWVTAPQLGHARQRAVPMPRTISSSASAAAHRAPLPQIPVEHRIWNAAAPVLAFLSLIALVTMAVIGKQDAFAFRGGIILSSLLSVLLIAGTTSDDSWMQSLMVFKPLASLGKYSYGIYLWHWPLWILSSALAPKIFKAVGPWPLIMTALLTAIAVMISWLMVEKPAATHSAVSVVVPLRTNKKNHVARVIAVDVILVLSLAGCVQGIAHAPAKTAMQIQLEQQAAQLERMQKTEHVLLRHAVPAPPKPKHEMPTGDQITAIGDSVMLASSQGLSEVFPGIQTDASVSRSIMVAPELIGNALSAGSLRQWVLIGLGTNSAITPDQLDQIRNMIGPDRVLVLVNAHGDRTWIPPTNQVLADYAAAHPDNVVLVDWDATANANAQVLGSDGIHPSMDSDIYAKAVRQTIEQWIASGR
;
A
#
# COMPACT_ATOMS: atom_id res chain seq x y z
N MET A 1 25.13 -27.96 5.76
CA MET A 1 24.27 -26.87 6.29
C MET A 1 22.81 -27.17 5.92
N LYS A 2 21.89 -27.02 6.88
CA LYS A 2 20.47 -27.39 6.77
C LYS A 2 19.76 -26.63 5.62
N ARG A 3 18.96 -27.33 4.81
CA ARG A 3 18.05 -26.69 3.84
C ARG A 3 16.76 -26.31 4.59
N PHE A 4 16.32 -25.06 4.48
CA PHE A 4 15.08 -24.62 5.12
C PHE A 4 13.90 -24.94 4.20
N VAL A 5 13.07 -25.89 4.63
CA VAL A 5 11.89 -26.39 3.90
C VAL A 5 10.64 -25.62 4.37
N GLY A 6 9.63 -25.49 3.51
CA GLY A 6 8.35 -24.82 3.85
C GLY A 6 8.33 -23.30 3.70
N LEU A 7 9.47 -22.64 3.47
CA LEU A 7 9.50 -21.17 3.32
C LEU A 7 8.73 -20.65 2.09
N ASP A 8 8.66 -21.44 1.02
CA ASP A 8 7.84 -21.05 -0.14
C ASP A 8 6.35 -21.16 0.19
N GLY A 9 5.92 -22.10 1.04
CA GLY A 9 4.54 -22.13 1.52
C GLY A 9 4.14 -20.87 2.29
N ILE A 10 5.01 -20.42 3.20
CA ILE A 10 4.80 -19.18 3.97
C ILE A 10 4.68 -17.96 3.04
N LYS A 11 5.55 -17.85 2.02
CA LYS A 11 5.43 -16.80 1.00
C LYS A 11 4.13 -16.91 0.20
N GLY A 12 3.70 -18.13 -0.12
CA GLY A 12 2.44 -18.37 -0.82
C GLY A 12 1.24 -17.81 -0.05
N LEU A 13 1.19 -18.03 1.28
CA LEU A 13 0.13 -17.49 2.13
C LEU A 13 0.16 -15.97 2.19
N ALA A 14 1.35 -15.42 2.44
CA ALA A 14 1.56 -13.98 2.47
C ALA A 14 1.14 -13.33 1.14
N LEU A 15 1.41 -13.99 0.01
CA LEU A 15 1.06 -13.50 -1.32
C LEU A 15 -0.44 -13.52 -1.57
N ILE A 16 -1.13 -14.58 -1.17
CA ILE A 16 -2.59 -14.65 -1.25
C ILE A 16 -3.19 -13.49 -0.47
N ALA A 17 -2.72 -13.24 0.76
CA ALA A 17 -3.21 -12.14 1.59
C ALA A 17 -3.02 -10.78 0.90
N ILE A 18 -1.84 -10.52 0.33
CA ILE A 18 -1.55 -9.25 -0.37
C ILE A 18 -2.40 -9.08 -1.64
N VAL A 19 -2.47 -10.12 -2.48
CA VAL A 19 -3.22 -10.04 -3.75
C VAL A 19 -4.71 -9.84 -3.48
N LEU A 20 -5.29 -10.57 -2.52
CA LEU A 20 -6.69 -10.41 -2.14
C LEU A 20 -6.95 -9.06 -1.47
N TYR A 21 -6.00 -8.53 -0.70
CA TYR A 21 -6.11 -7.19 -0.15
C TYR A 21 -6.20 -6.13 -1.25
N HIS A 22 -5.37 -6.24 -2.31
CA HIS A 22 -5.43 -5.32 -3.44
C HIS A 22 -6.71 -5.46 -4.27
N CYS A 23 -7.19 -6.70 -4.49
CA CYS A 23 -8.35 -6.93 -5.37
C CYS A 23 -9.71 -6.88 -4.65
N MET A 24 -9.74 -7.13 -3.34
CA MET A 24 -10.96 -7.30 -2.55
C MET A 24 -10.77 -6.80 -1.12
N GLN A 25 -10.35 -5.54 -0.96
CA GLN A 25 -10.09 -4.92 0.35
C GLN A 25 -11.26 -5.08 1.34
N GLN A 26 -12.51 -5.05 0.87
CA GLN A 26 -13.70 -5.24 1.71
C GLN A 26 -13.81 -6.65 2.33
N ARG A 27 -13.26 -7.68 1.68
CA ARG A 27 -13.32 -9.07 2.17
C ARG A 27 -12.11 -9.47 3.00
N LEU A 28 -10.95 -8.87 2.72
CA LEU A 28 -9.70 -9.16 3.43
C LEU A 28 -8.99 -7.85 3.82
N PRO A 29 -9.60 -7.01 4.67
CA PRO A 29 -9.12 -5.66 4.97
C PRO A 29 -7.74 -5.64 5.62
N GLY A 30 -7.33 -6.75 6.26
CA GLY A 30 -6.04 -6.90 6.93
C GLY A 30 -4.98 -7.60 6.09
N GLY A 31 -5.24 -7.93 4.83
CA GLY A 31 -4.28 -8.70 4.02
C GLY A 31 -2.95 -7.97 3.76
N PHE A 32 -2.87 -6.65 4.03
CA PHE A 32 -1.63 -5.87 4.04
C PHE A 32 -0.58 -6.39 5.05
N TYR A 33 -0.97 -7.07 6.14
CA TYR A 33 -0.03 -7.74 7.05
C TYR A 33 0.76 -8.88 6.36
N GLY A 34 0.31 -9.36 5.21
CA GLY A 34 1.09 -10.29 4.39
C GLY A 34 2.45 -9.70 3.96
N VAL A 35 2.57 -8.37 3.87
CA VAL A 35 3.83 -7.69 3.57
C VAL A 35 4.87 -7.95 4.66
N ASP A 36 4.47 -7.88 5.94
CA ASP A 36 5.35 -8.16 7.08
C ASP A 36 5.85 -9.60 7.14
N VAL A 37 4.98 -10.54 6.79
CA VAL A 37 5.36 -11.95 6.63
C VAL A 37 6.44 -12.09 5.55
N PHE A 38 6.24 -11.43 4.40
CA PHE A 38 7.21 -11.42 3.31
C PHE A 38 8.54 -10.76 3.68
N PHE A 39 8.50 -9.62 4.36
CA PHE A 39 9.67 -8.93 4.84
C PHE A 39 10.47 -9.79 5.83
N THR A 40 9.79 -10.45 6.76
CA THR A 40 10.42 -11.37 7.72
C THR A 40 11.09 -12.55 7.02
N VAL A 41 10.40 -13.21 6.08
CA VAL A 41 10.98 -14.30 5.29
C VAL A 41 12.16 -13.81 4.44
N SER A 42 12.06 -12.61 3.87
CA SER A 42 13.10 -12.02 3.01
C SER A 42 14.36 -11.69 3.81
N GLY A 43 14.22 -11.05 4.97
CA GLY A 43 15.32 -10.75 5.89
C GLY A 43 16.04 -12.02 6.33
N PHE A 44 15.27 -13.06 6.69
CA PHE A 44 15.81 -14.38 7.03
C PHE A 44 16.64 -15.00 5.90
N LEU A 45 16.08 -15.05 4.68
CA LEU A 45 16.77 -15.66 3.53
C LEU A 45 18.00 -14.87 3.09
N ILE A 46 17.94 -13.54 3.14
CA ILE A 46 19.08 -12.66 2.84
C ILE A 46 20.22 -12.94 3.81
N ALA A 47 19.94 -12.89 5.12
CA ALA A 47 20.93 -13.09 6.17
C ALA A 47 21.52 -14.50 6.11
N VAL A 48 20.69 -15.55 6.01
CA VAL A 48 21.16 -16.94 5.84
C VAL A 48 22.13 -17.05 4.66
N SER A 49 21.80 -16.45 3.51
CA SER A 49 22.66 -16.50 2.33
C SER A 49 24.02 -15.83 2.56
N LEU A 50 24.05 -14.71 3.29
CA LEU A 50 25.27 -13.95 3.59
C LEU A 50 26.14 -14.67 4.64
N ILE A 51 25.53 -15.16 5.72
CA ILE A 51 26.21 -15.90 6.78
C ILE A 51 26.88 -17.15 6.19
N ARG A 52 26.19 -17.88 5.30
CA ARG A 52 26.76 -19.04 4.61
C ARG A 52 27.93 -18.66 3.69
N SER A 53 27.88 -17.49 3.06
CA SER A 53 28.99 -17.00 2.24
C SER A 53 30.19 -16.70 3.13
N LEU A 54 30.00 -15.92 4.19
CA LEU A 54 31.06 -15.56 5.14
C LEU A 54 31.69 -16.79 5.82
N ALA A 55 30.88 -17.78 6.19
CA ALA A 55 31.37 -19.03 6.75
C ALA A 55 32.26 -19.84 5.80
N LYS A 56 32.07 -19.69 4.48
CA LYS A 56 32.87 -20.38 3.46
C LYS A 56 34.09 -19.60 3.03
N THR A 57 33.98 -18.28 2.85
CA THR A 57 35.03 -17.46 2.24
C THR A 57 35.74 -16.52 3.21
N GLY A 58 35.25 -16.37 4.45
CA GLY A 58 35.78 -15.43 5.45
C GLY A 58 35.57 -13.94 5.14
N SER A 59 35.16 -13.61 3.91
CA SER A 59 35.01 -12.25 3.39
C SER A 59 33.67 -12.05 2.68
N LEU A 60 33.18 -10.82 2.75
CA LEU A 60 31.94 -10.40 2.09
C LEU A 60 32.28 -9.94 0.67
N ASN A 61 31.89 -10.71 -0.35
CA ASN A 61 32.13 -10.36 -1.75
C ASN A 61 30.87 -9.73 -2.36
N LEU A 62 30.76 -8.40 -2.26
CA LEU A 62 29.64 -7.63 -2.83
C LEU A 62 29.58 -7.69 -4.36
N VAL A 63 30.75 -7.72 -5.01
CA VAL A 63 30.87 -7.81 -6.48
C VAL A 63 30.20 -9.07 -7.02
N ARG A 64 30.21 -10.18 -6.27
CA ARG A 64 29.51 -11.41 -6.64
C ARG A 64 28.08 -11.46 -6.11
N TYR A 65 27.81 -10.79 -4.98
CA TYR A 65 26.51 -10.82 -4.32
C TYR A 65 25.47 -9.96 -5.04
N ILE A 66 25.79 -8.69 -5.32
CA ILE A 66 24.85 -7.71 -5.87
C ILE A 66 24.36 -8.12 -7.27
N PRO A 67 25.21 -8.50 -8.25
CA PRO A 67 24.74 -8.93 -9.56
C PRO A 67 23.81 -10.14 -9.50
N LYS A 68 24.02 -11.09 -8.57
CA LYS A 68 23.11 -12.23 -8.39
C LYS A 68 21.72 -11.81 -7.92
N ARG A 69 21.62 -10.76 -7.11
CA ARG A 69 20.33 -10.17 -6.71
C ARG A 69 19.73 -9.38 -7.87
N ALA A 70 20.54 -8.65 -8.61
CA ALA A 70 20.08 -7.90 -9.77
C ALA A 70 19.50 -8.82 -10.86
N VAL A 71 20.21 -9.90 -11.22
CA VAL A 71 19.76 -10.92 -12.19
C VAL A 71 18.45 -11.59 -11.77
N ARG A 72 18.14 -11.62 -10.47
CA ARG A 72 16.88 -12.16 -9.96
C ARG A 72 15.71 -11.18 -10.12
N LEU A 73 15.95 -9.87 -10.12
CA LEU A 73 14.90 -8.84 -10.11
C LEU A 73 14.75 -8.17 -11.48
N TYR A 74 15.83 -7.56 -11.97
CA TYR A 74 15.77 -6.65 -13.11
C TYR A 74 15.26 -7.27 -14.40
N PRO A 75 15.59 -8.52 -14.79
CA PRO A 75 15.09 -9.08 -16.05
C PRO A 75 13.56 -9.06 -16.16
N ALA A 76 12.84 -9.44 -15.11
CA ALA A 76 11.39 -9.41 -15.11
C ALA A 76 10.83 -7.98 -15.07
N LEU A 77 11.49 -7.06 -14.37
CA LEU A 77 11.12 -5.64 -14.37
C LEU A 77 11.28 -5.01 -15.76
N PHE A 78 12.36 -5.33 -16.47
CA PHE A 78 12.61 -4.86 -17.83
C PHE A 78 11.65 -5.45 -18.87
N LEU A 79 10.94 -6.54 -18.54
CA LEU A 79 9.81 -7.02 -19.33
C LEU A 79 8.49 -6.33 -18.91
N LEU A 80 8.22 -6.28 -17.60
CA LEU A 80 6.99 -5.72 -17.04
C LEU A 80 6.78 -4.26 -17.44
N ILE A 81 7.77 -3.40 -17.17
CA ILE A 81 7.61 -1.95 -17.31
C ILE A 81 7.26 -1.58 -18.75
N PRO A 82 8.02 -1.99 -19.78
CA PRO A 82 7.70 -1.60 -21.14
C PRO A 82 6.35 -2.13 -21.62
N VAL A 83 5.99 -3.36 -21.23
CA VAL A 83 4.70 -3.97 -21.57
C VAL A 83 3.54 -3.18 -20.97
N ILE A 84 3.60 -2.90 -19.67
CA ILE A 84 2.51 -2.20 -18.96
C ILE A 84 2.37 -0.75 -19.43
N VAL A 85 3.48 -0.03 -19.63
CA VAL A 85 3.44 1.35 -20.17
C VAL A 85 2.89 1.36 -21.59
N SER A 86 3.27 0.40 -22.43
CA SER A 86 2.71 0.27 -23.79
C SER A 86 1.21 0.00 -23.77
N VAL A 87 0.76 -0.87 -22.86
CA VAL A 87 -0.68 -1.17 -22.69
C VAL A 87 -1.44 0.07 -22.22
N GLY A 88 -0.91 0.82 -21.25
CA GLY A 88 -1.51 2.10 -20.86
C GLY A 88 -1.62 3.06 -22.03
N TRP A 89 -0.56 3.21 -22.81
CA TRP A 89 -0.57 4.09 -23.97
C TRP A 89 -1.62 3.69 -25.02
N LEU A 90 -1.87 2.39 -25.22
CA LEU A 90 -2.84 1.92 -26.20
C LEU A 90 -4.29 1.94 -25.72
N PHE A 91 -4.53 1.80 -24.40
CA PHE A 91 -5.87 1.51 -23.87
C PHE A 91 -6.37 2.50 -22.81
N ASP A 92 -5.48 3.12 -22.03
CA ASP A 92 -5.84 4.00 -20.91
C ASP A 92 -4.70 4.98 -20.58
N HIS A 93 -4.82 6.23 -21.05
CA HIS A 93 -3.77 7.23 -20.83
C HIS A 93 -3.73 7.74 -19.39
N ASP A 94 -4.81 7.63 -18.63
CA ASP A 94 -4.87 8.16 -17.25
C ASP A 94 -3.97 7.35 -16.30
N ILE A 95 -3.75 6.06 -16.56
CA ILE A 95 -2.80 5.24 -15.78
C ILE A 95 -1.33 5.62 -16.03
N LEU A 96 -1.06 6.48 -17.02
CA LEU A 96 0.28 6.98 -17.34
C LEU A 96 0.62 8.31 -16.67
N VAL A 97 -0.28 8.88 -15.85
CA VAL A 97 0.04 10.10 -15.09
C VAL A 97 1.29 9.86 -14.21
N SER A 98 2.26 10.76 -14.32
CA SER A 98 3.57 10.70 -13.65
C SER A 98 4.40 9.45 -13.97
N ILE A 99 4.13 8.73 -15.07
CA ILE A 99 4.77 7.44 -15.37
C ILE A 99 6.29 7.50 -15.46
N ARG A 100 6.85 8.63 -15.95
CA ARG A 100 8.30 8.82 -16.05
C ARG A 100 8.98 8.66 -14.69
N ASP A 101 8.45 9.34 -13.67
CA ASP A 101 9.03 9.32 -12.33
C ASP A 101 8.81 7.97 -11.66
N GLN A 102 7.65 7.34 -11.89
CA GLN A 102 7.39 5.98 -11.43
C GLN A 102 8.42 4.99 -12.00
N VAL A 103 8.68 5.02 -13.31
CA VAL A 103 9.65 4.13 -13.97
C VAL A 103 11.06 4.34 -13.43
N ILE A 104 11.52 5.59 -13.35
CA ILE A 104 12.87 5.90 -12.86
C ILE A 104 13.04 5.44 -11.41
N THR A 105 12.08 5.75 -10.55
CA THR A 105 12.19 5.46 -9.12
C THR A 105 12.01 3.97 -8.79
N VAL A 106 11.22 3.22 -9.57
CA VAL A 106 11.17 1.75 -9.50
C VAL A 106 12.51 1.14 -9.87
N LEU A 107 13.11 1.58 -10.99
CA LEU A 107 14.39 1.05 -11.46
C LEU A 107 15.55 1.40 -10.51
N LEU A 108 15.51 2.56 -9.85
CA LEU A 108 16.48 2.96 -8.84
C LEU A 108 16.22 2.31 -7.46
N GLY A 109 15.05 1.68 -7.26
CA GLY A 109 14.66 1.07 -5.99
C GLY A 109 14.30 2.08 -4.90
N CYS A 110 13.86 3.29 -5.29
CA CYS A 110 13.49 4.39 -4.38
C CYS A 110 12.04 4.88 -4.54
N TYR A 111 11.18 4.11 -5.22
CA TYR A 111 9.76 4.44 -5.41
C TYR A 111 9.03 4.81 -4.10
N ASN A 112 9.32 4.10 -3.01
CA ASN A 112 8.70 4.35 -1.71
C ASN A 112 8.96 5.78 -1.22
N TRP A 113 10.17 6.31 -1.40
CA TRP A 113 10.52 7.68 -1.03
C TRP A 113 9.96 8.72 -1.99
N TYR A 114 9.87 8.39 -3.29
CA TYR A 114 9.17 9.22 -4.27
C TYR A 114 7.69 9.39 -3.91
N ALA A 115 7.00 8.30 -3.57
CA ALA A 115 5.60 8.34 -3.18
C ALA A 115 5.37 9.14 -1.89
N ILE A 116 6.26 9.00 -0.89
CA ILE A 116 6.24 9.83 0.33
C ILE A 116 6.40 11.31 0.00
N ALA A 117 7.40 11.67 -0.83
CA ALA A 117 7.70 13.06 -1.16
C ALA A 117 6.61 13.71 -2.03
N GLY A 118 5.97 12.93 -2.90
CA GLY A 118 4.89 13.40 -3.77
C GLY A 118 3.54 13.58 -3.09
N GLY A 119 3.43 13.32 -1.77
CA GLY A 119 2.17 13.37 -1.03
C GLY A 119 1.13 12.35 -1.52
N GLN A 120 1.58 11.31 -2.22
CA GLN A 120 0.71 10.31 -2.83
C GLN A 120 0.33 9.33 -1.74
N SER A 121 -0.95 9.20 -1.40
CA SER A 121 -1.31 8.17 -0.42
C SER A 121 -1.21 6.79 -1.05
N TYR A 122 -0.53 5.87 -0.37
CA TYR A 122 -0.45 4.46 -0.75
C TYR A 122 -1.83 3.84 -0.96
N PHE A 123 -2.83 4.34 -0.24
CA PHE A 123 -4.19 3.86 -0.26
C PHE A 123 -5.12 4.72 -1.16
N ASP A 124 -4.59 5.73 -1.85
CA ASP A 124 -5.38 6.60 -2.73
C ASP A 124 -5.77 5.90 -4.04
N GLN A 125 -7.05 5.67 -4.27
CA GLN A 125 -7.55 5.09 -5.52
C GLN A 125 -7.86 6.15 -6.60
N MET A 126 -7.75 7.45 -6.29
CA MET A 126 -8.09 8.55 -7.22
C MET A 126 -7.06 8.74 -8.33
N ASN A 127 -5.81 8.33 -8.11
CA ASN A 127 -4.74 8.38 -9.10
C ASN A 127 -4.13 6.99 -9.24
N PRO A 128 -4.52 6.20 -10.26
CA PRO A 128 -4.05 4.82 -10.41
C PRO A 128 -2.56 4.81 -10.76
N GLN A 129 -1.73 4.78 -9.73
CA GLN A 129 -0.30 4.58 -9.88
C GLN A 129 -0.04 3.11 -10.24
N VAL A 130 0.19 2.89 -11.52
CA VAL A 130 0.33 1.55 -12.09
C VAL A 130 1.48 0.74 -11.49
N PHE A 131 2.51 1.41 -10.95
CA PHE A 131 3.65 0.75 -10.31
C PHE A 131 3.71 0.91 -8.79
N ARG A 132 2.63 1.35 -8.14
CA ARG A 132 2.60 1.63 -6.70
C ARG A 132 3.09 0.48 -5.85
N HIS A 133 2.58 -0.72 -6.09
CA HIS A 133 2.95 -1.94 -5.35
C HIS A 133 4.45 -2.23 -5.40
N LEU A 134 5.19 -1.73 -6.40
CA LEU A 134 6.63 -1.95 -6.50
C LEU A 134 7.43 -1.22 -5.39
N TRP A 135 6.80 -0.40 -4.53
CA TRP A 135 7.40 0.15 -3.32
C TRP A 135 8.07 -0.92 -2.44
N PHE A 136 7.44 -2.09 -2.30
CA PHE A 136 7.96 -3.23 -1.55
C PHE A 136 9.29 -3.73 -2.13
N ILE A 137 9.36 -3.79 -3.47
CA ILE A 137 10.58 -4.18 -4.18
C ILE A 137 11.66 -3.11 -3.98
N GLY A 138 11.30 -1.83 -4.00
CA GLY A 138 12.22 -0.73 -3.68
C GLY A 138 12.86 -0.91 -2.30
N VAL A 139 12.05 -1.14 -1.26
CA VAL A 139 12.56 -1.44 0.09
C VAL A 139 13.46 -2.67 0.08
N LEU A 140 13.06 -3.76 -0.59
CA LEU A 140 13.89 -4.96 -0.69
C LEU A 140 15.25 -4.70 -1.38
N MET A 141 15.29 -3.87 -2.43
CA MET A 141 16.52 -3.46 -3.09
C MET A 141 17.44 -2.68 -2.15
N GLN A 142 16.90 -1.76 -1.35
CA GLN A 142 17.66 -1.03 -0.34
C GLN A 142 18.26 -1.99 0.70
N PHE A 143 17.50 -2.99 1.15
CA PHE A 143 17.99 -3.99 2.11
C PHE A 143 18.97 -5.01 1.50
N TYR A 144 18.99 -5.21 0.18
CA TYR A 144 20.10 -5.92 -0.46
C TYR A 144 21.44 -5.18 -0.35
N VAL A 145 21.42 -3.87 -0.11
CA VAL A 145 22.62 -3.08 0.18
C VAL A 145 22.89 -3.02 1.69
N ILE A 146 21.87 -2.76 2.51
CA ILE A 146 22.02 -2.55 3.96
C ILE A 146 22.38 -3.84 4.72
N VAL A 147 21.68 -4.95 4.50
CA VAL A 147 21.86 -6.20 5.28
C VAL A 147 23.27 -6.79 5.18
N PRO A 148 23.95 -6.80 4.02
CA PRO A 148 25.37 -7.17 3.94
C PRO A 148 26.27 -6.49 4.98
N PHE A 149 26.10 -5.19 5.21
CA PHE A 149 26.88 -4.46 6.21
C PHE A 149 26.52 -4.86 7.63
N ILE A 150 25.23 -5.03 7.94
CA ILE A 150 24.76 -5.48 9.26
C ILE A 150 25.34 -6.87 9.58
N VAL A 151 25.18 -7.82 8.66
CA VAL A 151 25.68 -9.20 8.85
C VAL A 151 27.20 -9.22 8.95
N TRP A 152 27.91 -8.39 8.18
CA TRP A 152 29.37 -8.26 8.27
C TRP A 152 29.81 -7.66 9.61
N LEU A 153 29.13 -6.63 10.11
CA LEU A 153 29.40 -6.03 11.42
C LEU A 153 29.21 -7.04 12.54
N MET A 154 28.08 -7.77 12.53
CA MET A 154 27.81 -8.86 13.47
C MET A 154 28.92 -9.93 13.41
N TRP A 155 29.40 -10.27 12.20
CA TRP A 155 30.50 -11.22 11.99
C TRP A 155 31.83 -10.75 12.56
N LYS A 156 32.11 -9.45 12.53
CA LYS A 156 33.35 -8.83 13.04
C LYS A 156 33.34 -8.61 14.55
N LEU A 157 32.19 -8.30 15.15
CA LEU A 157 32.06 -8.06 16.59
C LEU A 157 32.21 -9.35 17.38
N ARG A 158 31.17 -10.19 17.38
CA ARG A 158 31.15 -11.49 18.08
C ARG A 158 30.25 -12.46 17.32
N GLN A 159 30.74 -13.68 17.07
CA GLN A 159 29.94 -14.71 16.39
C GLN A 159 29.04 -15.47 17.37
N THR A 160 28.43 -14.75 18.32
CA THR A 160 27.53 -15.31 19.34
C THR A 160 26.09 -14.88 19.06
N LYS A 161 25.15 -15.52 19.76
CA LYS A 161 23.73 -15.12 19.73
C LYS A 161 23.52 -13.66 20.13
N LEU A 162 24.41 -13.08 20.95
CA LEU A 162 24.32 -11.69 21.43
C LEU A 162 24.38 -10.67 20.29
N SER A 163 25.08 -10.97 19.18
CA SER A 163 25.11 -10.04 18.04
C SER A 163 23.76 -9.87 17.34
N SER A 164 22.77 -10.73 17.61
CA SER A 164 21.40 -10.52 17.18
C SER A 164 20.74 -9.29 17.83
N LEU A 165 21.29 -8.74 18.91
CA LEU A 165 20.82 -7.48 19.50
C LEU A 165 20.89 -6.29 18.53
N ILE A 166 21.78 -6.31 17.54
CA ILE A 166 21.89 -5.26 16.53
C ILE A 166 20.61 -5.20 15.67
N PRO A 167 20.24 -6.25 14.92
CA PRO A 167 18.99 -6.25 14.18
C PRO A 167 17.74 -6.17 15.08
N LEU A 168 17.77 -6.71 16.31
CA LEU A 168 16.65 -6.52 17.25
C LEU A 168 16.47 -5.05 17.65
N GLY A 169 17.56 -4.34 17.91
CA GLY A 169 17.54 -2.90 18.20
C GLY A 169 17.04 -2.08 17.02
N LEU A 170 17.44 -2.42 15.79
CA LEU A 170 16.92 -1.78 14.57
C LEU A 170 15.43 -2.08 14.35
N ALA A 171 14.97 -3.29 14.66
CA ALA A 171 13.55 -3.63 14.59
C ALA A 171 12.72 -2.84 15.63
N ALA A 172 13.24 -2.70 16.85
CA ALA A 172 12.64 -1.89 17.89
C ALA A 172 12.60 -0.41 17.49
N PHE A 173 13.71 0.13 16.99
CA PHE A 173 13.78 1.49 16.47
C PHE A 173 12.73 1.74 15.37
N SER A 174 12.65 0.86 14.37
CA SER A 174 11.66 0.97 13.29
C SER A 174 10.22 0.96 13.82
N SER A 175 9.93 0.07 14.77
CA SER A 175 8.59 -0.06 15.35
C SER A 175 8.21 1.16 16.20
N ILE A 176 9.14 1.68 16.99
CA ILE A 176 8.95 2.90 17.79
C ILE A 176 8.80 4.11 16.87
N ALA A 177 9.62 4.22 15.82
CA ALA A 177 9.51 5.29 14.84
C ALA A 177 8.14 5.28 14.16
N MET A 178 7.64 4.11 13.73
CA MET A 178 6.29 3.97 13.18
C MET A 178 5.22 4.39 14.19
N TRP A 179 5.31 3.94 15.45
CA TRP A 179 4.36 4.30 16.50
C TRP A 179 4.31 5.82 16.69
N VAL A 180 5.47 6.46 16.88
CA VAL A 180 5.59 7.89 17.23
C VAL A 180 5.18 8.78 16.06
N MET A 181 5.54 8.41 14.83
CA MET A 181 5.24 9.20 13.64
C MET A 181 3.82 8.97 13.10
N TYR A 182 3.12 7.94 13.57
CA TYR A 182 1.76 7.67 13.12
C TYR A 182 0.78 8.69 13.68
N VAL A 183 0.11 9.40 12.77
CA VAL A 183 -0.96 10.36 13.06
C VAL A 183 -2.31 9.62 12.92
N PRO A 184 -3.06 9.38 14.03
CA PRO A 184 -4.36 8.75 13.96
C PRO A 184 -5.30 9.53 13.04
N LYS A 185 -6.08 8.81 12.21
CA LYS A 185 -7.00 9.38 11.21
C LYS A 185 -6.34 10.18 10.08
N GLY A 186 -5.01 10.30 10.05
CA GLY A 186 -4.24 10.86 8.93
C GLY A 186 -3.80 9.81 7.91
N ASP A 187 -3.15 10.23 6.82
CA ASP A 187 -2.57 9.32 5.82
C ASP A 187 -1.35 8.57 6.40
N PRO A 188 -1.41 7.23 6.55
CA PRO A 188 -0.30 6.44 7.08
C PRO A 188 0.86 6.22 6.10
N THR A 189 0.82 6.76 4.88
CA THR A 189 1.82 6.49 3.84
C THR A 189 3.26 6.72 4.31
N ARG A 190 3.55 7.83 5.01
CA ARG A 190 4.91 8.10 5.49
C ARG A 190 5.46 6.98 6.37
N VAL A 191 4.63 6.46 7.29
CA VAL A 191 5.06 5.42 8.23
C VAL A 191 5.03 4.03 7.61
N TYR A 192 4.14 3.79 6.64
CA TYR A 192 4.05 2.49 5.96
C TYR A 192 5.08 2.33 4.83
N PHE A 193 5.44 3.38 4.11
CA PHE A 193 6.43 3.32 3.02
C PHE A 193 7.86 3.58 3.49
N GLY A 194 8.03 4.20 4.65
CA GLY A 194 9.34 4.56 5.18
C GLY A 194 10.19 3.32 5.43
N THR A 195 11.38 3.27 4.83
CA THR A 195 12.38 2.22 5.09
C THR A 195 12.81 2.24 6.56
N ASP A 196 12.78 3.42 7.18
CA ASP A 196 13.10 3.66 8.58
C ASP A 196 11.99 3.19 9.54
N THR A 197 10.72 3.30 9.14
CA THR A 197 9.56 2.98 9.98
C THR A 197 9.01 1.58 9.73
N HIS A 198 9.23 0.97 8.57
CA HIS A 198 8.65 -0.33 8.19
C HIS A 198 9.72 -1.42 7.88
N SER A 199 10.85 -1.40 8.58
CA SER A 199 11.92 -2.41 8.41
C SER A 199 11.95 -3.48 9.49
N MET A 200 11.09 -3.40 10.50
CA MET A 200 11.07 -4.32 11.65
C MET A 200 10.96 -5.79 11.26
N GLY A 201 10.09 -6.17 10.33
CA GLY A 201 9.98 -7.55 9.84
C GLY A 201 11.29 -8.04 9.22
N LEU A 202 11.89 -7.26 8.32
CA LEU A 202 13.20 -7.57 7.71
C LEU A 202 14.28 -7.79 8.77
N MET A 203 14.39 -6.88 9.74
CA MET A 203 15.38 -6.96 10.80
C MET A 203 15.15 -8.14 11.75
N LEU A 204 13.89 -8.43 12.11
CA LEU A 204 13.53 -9.62 12.88
C LEU A 204 13.89 -10.91 12.14
N GLY A 205 13.69 -10.96 10.82
CA GLY A 205 14.15 -12.05 9.97
C GLY A 205 15.67 -12.22 10.00
N VAL A 206 16.44 -11.13 9.93
CA VAL A 206 17.91 -11.13 10.05
C VAL A 206 18.34 -11.66 11.43
N ALA A 207 17.69 -11.22 12.50
CA ALA A 207 17.96 -11.66 13.87
C ALA A 207 17.73 -13.18 14.02
N LEU A 208 16.58 -13.68 13.53
CA LEU A 208 16.25 -15.11 13.55
C LEU A 208 17.28 -15.93 12.76
N ALA A 209 17.65 -15.48 11.56
CA ALA A 209 18.66 -16.15 10.74
C ALA A 209 19.99 -16.28 11.47
N TRP A 210 20.44 -15.22 12.14
CA TRP A 210 21.65 -15.24 12.94
C TRP A 210 21.54 -16.21 14.12
N TRP A 211 20.43 -16.17 14.85
CA TRP A 211 20.21 -17.03 16.01
C TRP A 211 20.27 -18.52 15.69
N VAL A 212 19.70 -18.91 14.54
CA VAL A 212 19.64 -20.31 14.08
C VAL A 212 20.97 -20.77 13.48
N THR A 213 21.81 -19.87 12.97
CA THR A 213 23.06 -20.23 12.25
C THR A 213 24.34 -19.99 13.04
N ALA A 214 24.39 -19.01 13.94
CA ALA A 214 25.58 -18.67 14.73
C ALA A 214 26.11 -19.82 15.62
N PRO A 215 25.27 -20.62 16.31
CA PRO A 215 25.74 -21.75 17.12
C PRO A 215 26.50 -22.80 16.30
N GLN A 216 26.10 -23.01 15.05
CA GLN A 216 26.73 -23.97 14.14
C GLN A 216 28.15 -23.53 13.73
N LEU A 217 28.41 -22.22 13.74
CA LEU A 217 29.71 -21.64 13.39
C LEU A 217 30.69 -21.68 14.57
N GLY A 218 30.21 -21.42 15.79
CA GLY A 218 31.02 -21.50 17.02
C GLY A 218 31.56 -22.91 17.27
N HIS A 219 30.73 -23.95 17.10
CA HIS A 219 31.15 -25.34 17.29
C HIS A 219 32.12 -25.84 16.20
N ALA A 220 31.99 -25.35 14.96
CA ALA A 220 32.93 -25.66 13.88
C ALA A 220 34.34 -25.13 14.18
N ARG A 221 34.44 -23.94 14.80
CA ARG A 221 35.72 -23.34 15.22
C ARG A 221 36.35 -24.07 16.41
N GLN A 222 35.56 -24.49 17.40
CA GLN A 222 36.07 -25.26 18.55
C GLN A 222 36.65 -26.61 18.14
N ARG A 223 36.09 -27.27 17.11
CA ARG A 223 36.65 -28.51 16.54
C ARG A 223 37.87 -28.30 15.65
N ALA A 224 38.10 -27.09 15.16
CA ALA A 224 39.23 -26.75 14.29
C ALA A 224 40.50 -26.34 15.06
N VAL A 225 40.44 -26.25 16.39
CA VAL A 225 41.64 -26.09 17.23
C VAL A 225 42.43 -27.41 17.18
N PRO A 226 43.70 -27.43 16.73
CA PRO A 226 44.49 -28.65 16.72
C PRO A 226 44.71 -29.12 18.15
N MET A 227 44.18 -30.31 18.49
CA MET A 227 44.60 -31.00 19.72
C MET A 227 46.11 -31.27 19.61
N PRO A 228 46.90 -31.02 20.67
CA PRO A 228 48.30 -31.46 20.70
C PRO A 228 48.35 -32.95 20.40
N ARG A 229 49.12 -33.36 19.38
CA ARG A 229 49.39 -34.77 19.09
C ARG A 229 50.26 -35.34 20.20
N THR A 230 49.65 -35.76 21.31
CA THR A 230 50.26 -36.75 22.18
C THR A 230 49.93 -38.12 21.62
N ILE A 231 50.94 -38.72 20.99
CA ILE A 231 50.90 -40.11 20.55
C ILE A 231 50.94 -40.96 21.82
N SER A 232 49.82 -41.55 22.23
CA SER A 232 49.84 -42.77 23.04
C SER A 232 49.05 -43.86 22.32
N SER A 233 49.79 -44.84 21.85
CA SER A 233 49.31 -46.05 21.19
C SER A 233 48.87 -47.06 22.25
N SER A 234 47.64 -46.94 22.76
CA SER A 234 46.94 -48.03 23.46
C SER A 234 45.49 -47.66 23.77
N ALA A 235 44.62 -47.63 22.75
CA ALA A 235 43.17 -47.55 22.97
C ALA A 235 42.39 -48.22 21.83
N SER A 236 42.79 -49.44 21.48
CA SER A 236 42.08 -50.33 20.56
C SER A 236 41.40 -51.44 21.38
N ALA A 237 40.33 -51.11 22.10
CA ALA A 237 39.40 -52.11 22.68
C ALA A 237 38.08 -51.56 23.27
N ALA A 238 37.79 -50.24 23.19
CA ALA A 238 36.57 -49.65 23.79
C ALA A 238 35.60 -49.02 22.77
N ALA A 239 35.60 -49.50 21.52
CA ALA A 239 34.79 -48.95 20.43
C ALA A 239 33.38 -49.55 20.29
N HIS A 240 32.85 -50.21 21.33
CA HIS A 240 31.48 -50.72 21.34
C HIS A 240 30.69 -50.17 22.52
N ARG A 241 29.72 -49.29 22.18
CA ARG A 241 28.83 -48.47 23.04
C ARG A 241 29.29 -47.03 23.24
N ALA A 242 29.40 -46.28 22.14
CA ALA A 242 29.13 -44.85 22.23
C ALA A 242 27.66 -44.70 22.66
N PRO A 243 27.35 -44.06 23.81
CA PRO A 243 25.96 -43.77 24.17
C PRO A 243 25.33 -42.96 23.04
N LEU A 244 24.10 -43.31 22.65
CA LEU A 244 23.32 -42.51 21.70
C LEU A 244 23.40 -41.04 22.14
N PRO A 245 23.72 -40.10 21.23
CA PRO A 245 23.84 -38.69 21.59
C PRO A 245 22.53 -38.25 22.25
N GLN A 246 22.58 -37.99 23.56
CA GLN A 246 21.40 -37.55 24.31
C GLN A 246 21.08 -36.13 23.82
N ILE A 247 19.98 -36.00 23.07
CA ILE A 247 19.45 -34.70 22.70
C ILE A 247 19.07 -33.97 24.00
N PRO A 248 19.61 -32.77 24.27
CA PRO A 248 19.29 -32.00 25.46
C PRO A 248 17.76 -31.83 25.62
N VAL A 249 17.26 -31.87 26.87
CA VAL A 249 15.81 -31.77 27.17
C VAL A 249 15.21 -30.50 26.56
N GLU A 250 15.95 -29.39 26.60
CA GLU A 250 15.61 -28.11 25.97
C GLU A 250 15.33 -28.23 24.46
N HIS A 251 16.10 -29.04 23.73
CA HIS A 251 15.88 -29.29 22.31
C HIS A 251 14.63 -30.12 22.05
N ARG A 252 14.31 -31.08 22.94
CA ARG A 252 13.08 -31.88 22.84
C ARG A 252 11.84 -31.04 23.09
N ILE A 253 11.87 -30.19 24.12
CA ILE A 253 10.76 -29.28 24.43
C ILE A 253 10.52 -28.31 23.27
N TRP A 254 11.58 -27.73 22.70
CA TRP A 254 11.46 -26.84 21.54
C TRP A 254 10.88 -27.56 20.32
N ASN A 255 11.34 -28.78 20.00
CA ASN A 255 10.82 -29.53 18.85
C ASN A 255 9.33 -29.88 19.00
N ALA A 256 8.83 -30.07 20.22
CA ALA A 256 7.41 -30.27 20.49
C ALA A 256 6.60 -28.96 20.45
N ALA A 257 7.12 -27.88 21.07
CA ALA A 257 6.40 -26.61 21.20
C ALA A 257 6.42 -25.76 19.93
N ALA A 258 7.52 -25.75 19.18
CA ALA A 258 7.71 -24.84 18.06
C ALA A 258 6.67 -25.01 16.93
N PRO A 259 6.32 -26.23 16.48
CA PRO A 259 5.26 -26.41 15.48
C PRO A 259 3.89 -25.90 15.96
N VAL A 260 3.57 -26.08 17.25
CA VAL A 260 2.33 -25.59 17.85
C VAL A 260 2.32 -24.06 17.88
N LEU A 261 3.40 -23.43 18.32
CA LEU A 261 3.55 -21.96 18.30
C LEU A 261 3.46 -21.41 16.88
N ALA A 262 4.05 -22.09 15.88
CA ALA A 262 3.94 -21.69 14.49
C ALA A 262 2.50 -21.80 13.98
N PHE A 263 1.76 -22.84 14.35
CA PHE A 263 0.37 -23.00 13.96
C PHE A 263 -0.56 -21.96 14.61
N LEU A 264 -0.38 -21.68 15.91
CA LEU A 264 -1.08 -20.59 16.59
C LEU A 264 -0.74 -19.24 15.95
N SER A 265 0.52 -19.03 15.55
CA SER A 265 0.93 -17.82 14.84
C SER A 265 0.28 -17.72 13.46
N LEU A 266 0.15 -18.84 12.74
CA LEU A 266 -0.58 -18.88 11.47
C LEU A 266 -2.06 -18.51 11.67
N ILE A 267 -2.73 -19.08 12.68
CA ILE A 267 -4.13 -18.73 13.00
C ILE A 267 -4.23 -17.23 13.31
N ALA A 268 -3.35 -16.71 14.16
CA ALA A 268 -3.35 -15.28 14.50
C ALA A 268 -3.12 -14.39 13.28
N LEU A 269 -2.19 -14.74 12.38
CA LEU A 269 -1.95 -14.02 11.13
C LEU A 269 -3.16 -14.08 10.19
N VAL A 270 -3.83 -15.22 10.07
CA VAL A 270 -5.05 -15.36 9.27
C VAL A 270 -6.18 -14.52 9.87
N THR A 271 -6.36 -14.55 11.18
CA THR A 271 -7.33 -13.69 11.88
C THR A 271 -7.03 -12.23 11.59
N MET A 272 -5.78 -11.79 11.78
CA MET A 272 -5.37 -10.41 11.47
C MET A 272 -5.61 -10.05 10.00
N ALA A 273 -5.44 -10.97 9.06
CA ALA A 273 -5.75 -10.71 7.65
C ALA A 273 -7.26 -10.50 7.39
N VAL A 274 -8.11 -11.23 8.11
CA VAL A 274 -9.58 -11.17 7.94
C VAL A 274 -10.20 -9.96 8.64
N ILE A 275 -9.80 -9.67 9.88
CA ILE A 275 -10.45 -8.63 10.70
C ILE A 275 -9.62 -7.35 10.85
N GLY A 276 -8.34 -7.39 10.49
CA GLY A 276 -7.44 -6.26 10.65
C GLY A 276 -7.86 -5.08 9.79
N LYS A 277 -7.82 -3.88 10.38
CA LYS A 277 -8.12 -2.62 9.69
C LYS A 277 -6.89 -1.72 9.69
N GLN A 278 -6.93 -0.69 8.87
CA GLN A 278 -5.90 0.35 8.80
C GLN A 278 -6.15 1.41 9.88
N ASP A 279 -6.08 0.99 11.13
CA ASP A 279 -6.38 1.82 12.28
C ASP A 279 -5.15 2.04 13.16
N ALA A 280 -5.35 2.71 14.30
CA ALA A 280 -4.27 2.95 15.24
C ALA A 280 -3.62 1.65 15.76
N PHE A 281 -4.37 0.54 15.85
CA PHE A 281 -3.80 -0.73 16.26
C PHE A 281 -2.78 -1.20 15.22
N ALA A 282 -3.10 -1.15 13.93
CA ALA A 282 -2.18 -1.60 12.88
C ALA A 282 -0.81 -0.92 12.96
N PHE A 283 -0.79 0.42 13.02
CA PHE A 283 0.45 1.20 12.98
C PHE A 283 1.12 1.38 14.34
N ARG A 284 0.42 1.18 15.46
CA ARG A 284 1.04 1.21 16.81
C ARG A 284 1.35 -0.16 17.39
N GLY A 285 1.01 -1.26 16.73
CA GLY A 285 1.31 -2.58 17.29
C GLY A 285 1.06 -3.77 16.39
N GLY A 286 0.06 -3.70 15.52
CA GLY A 286 -0.34 -4.79 14.63
C GLY A 286 0.78 -5.20 13.68
N ILE A 287 1.48 -4.24 13.05
CA ILE A 287 2.55 -4.54 12.09
C ILE A 287 3.72 -5.26 12.77
N ILE A 288 4.21 -4.76 13.92
CA ILE A 288 5.26 -5.44 14.69
C ILE A 288 4.79 -6.79 15.23
N LEU A 289 3.54 -6.91 15.68
CA LEU A 289 2.95 -8.18 16.11
C LEU A 289 2.95 -9.19 14.97
N SER A 290 2.51 -8.81 13.77
CA SER A 290 2.51 -9.68 12.59
C SER A 290 3.93 -10.13 12.21
N SER A 291 4.92 -9.24 12.34
CA SER A 291 6.33 -9.57 12.14
C SER A 291 6.85 -10.58 13.18
N LEU A 292 6.48 -10.44 14.45
CA LEU A 292 6.84 -11.39 15.52
C LEU A 292 6.17 -12.76 15.32
N LEU A 293 4.89 -12.78 14.95
CA LEU A 293 4.16 -14.00 14.58
C LEU A 293 4.82 -14.69 13.37
N SER A 294 5.32 -13.90 12.42
CA SER A 294 6.07 -14.41 11.26
C SER A 294 7.39 -15.05 11.66
N VAL A 295 8.11 -14.49 12.65
CA VAL A 295 9.31 -15.11 13.22
C VAL A 295 8.98 -16.48 13.83
N LEU A 296 7.91 -16.56 14.64
CA LEU A 296 7.47 -17.82 15.25
C LEU A 296 7.04 -18.84 14.19
N LEU A 297 6.31 -18.40 13.17
CA LEU A 297 5.90 -19.23 12.04
C LEU A 297 7.12 -19.80 11.30
N ILE A 298 8.13 -18.99 11.00
CA ILE A 298 9.37 -19.45 10.36
C ILE A 298 10.14 -20.39 11.29
N ALA A 299 10.29 -20.04 12.57
CA ALA A 299 11.07 -20.81 13.53
C ALA A 299 10.47 -22.22 13.76
N GLY A 300 9.15 -22.30 13.96
CA GLY A 300 8.45 -23.57 14.13
C GLY A 300 8.26 -24.37 12.85
N THR A 301 8.17 -23.71 11.68
CA THR A 301 8.22 -24.43 10.39
C THR A 301 9.61 -25.01 10.15
N THR A 302 10.68 -24.32 10.52
CA THR A 302 12.06 -24.75 10.23
C THR A 302 12.70 -25.60 11.32
N SER A 303 11.99 -25.92 12.43
CA SER A 303 12.48 -26.82 13.47
C SER A 303 12.63 -28.26 12.96
N ASP A 304 13.42 -29.07 13.67
CA ASP A 304 13.59 -30.49 13.31
C ASP A 304 12.27 -31.25 13.54
N ASP A 305 11.94 -32.17 12.62
CA ASP A 305 10.74 -33.02 12.66
C ASP A 305 9.39 -32.28 12.84
N SER A 306 9.31 -31.03 12.37
CA SER A 306 8.10 -30.21 12.45
C SER A 306 7.02 -30.67 11.48
N TRP A 307 5.86 -31.08 12.01
CA TRP A 307 4.67 -31.37 11.19
C TRP A 307 4.16 -30.14 10.43
N MET A 308 4.51 -28.92 10.87
CA MET A 308 4.17 -27.68 10.17
C MET A 308 4.82 -27.60 8.78
N GLN A 309 5.96 -28.29 8.58
CA GLN A 309 6.59 -28.40 7.26
C GLN A 309 5.67 -29.08 6.25
N SER A 310 4.96 -30.13 6.67
CA SER A 310 4.04 -30.87 5.80
C SER A 310 2.92 -29.96 5.28
N LEU A 311 2.39 -29.09 6.14
CA LEU A 311 1.39 -28.09 5.76
C LEU A 311 1.96 -27.07 4.76
N MET A 312 3.18 -26.55 5.03
CA MET A 312 3.82 -25.53 4.19
C MET A 312 4.42 -26.06 2.88
N VAL A 313 4.54 -27.38 2.71
CA VAL A 313 4.99 -28.02 1.47
C VAL A 313 3.80 -28.42 0.58
N PHE A 314 2.56 -28.12 0.99
CA PHE A 314 1.39 -28.29 0.15
C PHE A 314 1.59 -27.64 -1.22
N LYS A 315 1.55 -28.45 -2.29
CA LYS A 315 2.06 -28.08 -3.62
C LYS A 315 1.45 -26.79 -4.19
N PRO A 316 0.12 -26.55 -4.12
CA PRO A 316 -0.45 -25.29 -4.57
C PRO A 316 0.17 -24.08 -3.87
N LEU A 317 0.29 -24.16 -2.54
CA LEU A 317 0.82 -23.08 -1.72
C LEU A 317 2.31 -22.83 -1.98
N ALA A 318 3.11 -23.90 -2.01
CA ALA A 318 4.53 -23.82 -2.34
C ALA A 318 4.77 -23.31 -3.77
N SER A 319 3.87 -23.61 -4.72
CA SER A 319 3.95 -23.11 -6.09
C SER A 319 3.72 -21.60 -6.16
N LEU A 320 2.70 -21.08 -5.45
CA LEU A 320 2.49 -19.64 -5.32
C LEU A 320 3.71 -18.95 -4.71
N GLY A 321 4.32 -19.54 -3.68
CA GLY A 321 5.57 -19.05 -3.11
C GLY A 321 6.75 -19.04 -4.06
N LYS A 322 6.89 -20.10 -4.87
CA LYS A 322 7.95 -20.22 -5.88
C LYS A 322 7.85 -19.14 -6.95
N TYR A 323 6.62 -18.85 -7.42
CA TYR A 323 6.35 -17.82 -8.43
C TYR A 323 5.95 -16.46 -7.84
N SER A 324 6.13 -16.28 -6.53
CA SER A 324 5.66 -15.11 -5.80
C SER A 324 6.17 -13.79 -6.38
N TYR A 325 7.41 -13.77 -6.86
CA TYR A 325 7.98 -12.59 -7.48
C TYR A 325 7.22 -12.16 -8.73
N GLY A 326 7.04 -13.07 -9.70
CA GLY A 326 6.27 -12.79 -10.91
C GLY A 326 4.82 -12.41 -10.59
N ILE A 327 4.14 -13.16 -9.71
CA ILE A 327 2.75 -12.86 -9.35
C ILE A 327 2.66 -11.45 -8.76
N TYR A 328 3.58 -11.11 -7.85
CA TYR A 328 3.63 -9.78 -7.26
C TYR A 328 3.86 -8.68 -8.31
N LEU A 329 4.75 -8.89 -9.28
CA LEU A 329 4.97 -7.93 -10.36
C LEU A 329 3.71 -7.64 -11.18
N TRP A 330 3.02 -8.69 -11.63
CA TRP A 330 1.99 -8.57 -12.66
C TRP A 330 0.58 -8.31 -12.11
N HIS A 331 0.23 -8.77 -10.90
CA HIS A 331 -1.16 -8.75 -10.44
C HIS A 331 -1.78 -7.36 -10.34
N TRP A 332 -1.03 -6.35 -9.86
CA TRP A 332 -1.58 -5.01 -9.62
C TRP A 332 -1.86 -4.22 -10.91
N PRO A 333 -0.93 -4.09 -11.87
CA PRO A 333 -1.23 -3.47 -13.16
C PRO A 333 -2.38 -4.18 -13.90
N LEU A 334 -2.41 -5.51 -13.82
CA LEU A 334 -3.46 -6.31 -14.45
C LEU A 334 -4.80 -6.18 -13.72
N TRP A 335 -4.79 -5.93 -12.41
CA TRP A 335 -5.99 -5.60 -11.63
C TRP A 335 -6.58 -4.25 -12.08
N ILE A 336 -5.75 -3.22 -12.22
CA ILE A 336 -6.18 -1.90 -12.71
C ILE A 336 -6.82 -2.07 -14.10
N LEU A 337 -6.13 -2.74 -15.03
CA LEU A 337 -6.62 -2.99 -16.38
C LEU A 337 -7.93 -3.81 -16.38
N SER A 338 -7.98 -4.89 -15.60
CA SER A 338 -9.17 -5.75 -15.52
C SER A 338 -10.35 -5.03 -14.90
N SER A 339 -10.12 -4.15 -13.93
CA SER A 339 -11.17 -3.35 -13.28
C SER A 339 -11.76 -2.33 -14.24
N ALA A 340 -10.94 -1.74 -15.12
CA ALA A 340 -11.39 -0.82 -16.16
C ALA A 340 -12.10 -1.52 -17.34
N LEU A 341 -11.66 -2.73 -17.71
CA LEU A 341 -12.19 -3.44 -18.90
C LEU A 341 -13.37 -4.37 -18.59
N ALA A 342 -13.38 -5.04 -17.44
CA ALA A 342 -14.39 -6.05 -17.14
C ALA A 342 -15.83 -5.51 -17.19
N PRO A 343 -16.17 -4.31 -16.66
CA PRO A 343 -17.53 -3.76 -16.77
C PRO A 343 -17.95 -3.47 -18.22
N LYS A 344 -16.98 -3.20 -19.11
CA LYS A 344 -17.23 -2.96 -20.55
C LYS A 344 -17.50 -4.27 -21.30
N ILE A 345 -16.89 -5.37 -20.87
CA ILE A 345 -17.00 -6.69 -21.51
C ILE A 345 -18.19 -7.48 -20.95
N PHE A 346 -18.36 -7.45 -19.63
CA PHE A 346 -19.38 -8.21 -18.91
C PHE A 346 -20.46 -7.27 -18.39
N LYS A 347 -21.66 -7.33 -18.97
CA LYS A 347 -22.80 -6.49 -18.55
C LYS A 347 -23.35 -6.84 -17.17
N ALA A 348 -23.13 -8.07 -16.69
CA ALA A 348 -23.61 -8.51 -15.38
C ALA A 348 -22.56 -8.21 -14.30
N VAL A 349 -23.00 -7.61 -13.19
CA VAL A 349 -22.17 -7.43 -12.00
C VAL A 349 -21.73 -8.80 -11.48
N GLY A 350 -20.43 -8.97 -11.25
CA GLY A 350 -19.86 -10.26 -10.84
C GLY A 350 -18.36 -10.20 -10.57
N PRO A 351 -17.72 -11.34 -10.22
CA PRO A 351 -16.30 -11.41 -9.88
C PRO A 351 -15.37 -11.31 -11.10
N TRP A 352 -15.84 -10.76 -12.22
CA TRP A 352 -15.14 -10.75 -13.50
C TRP A 352 -13.79 -10.05 -13.45
N PRO A 353 -13.62 -8.85 -12.82
CA PRO A 353 -12.31 -8.23 -12.70
C PRO A 353 -11.29 -9.13 -12.01
N LEU A 354 -11.72 -9.84 -10.96
CA LEU A 354 -10.86 -10.74 -10.18
C LEU A 354 -10.47 -11.98 -11.00
N ILE A 355 -11.43 -12.59 -11.70
CA ILE A 355 -11.17 -13.76 -12.55
C ILE A 355 -10.22 -13.39 -13.69
N MET A 356 -10.46 -12.26 -14.36
CA MET A 356 -9.58 -11.73 -15.40
C MET A 356 -8.17 -11.49 -14.86
N THR A 357 -8.05 -10.83 -13.71
CA THR A 357 -6.75 -10.55 -13.07
C THR A 357 -6.01 -11.84 -12.76
N ALA A 358 -6.67 -12.85 -12.18
CA ALA A 358 -6.07 -14.12 -11.85
C ALA A 358 -5.55 -14.86 -13.09
N LEU A 359 -6.36 -14.90 -14.16
CA LEU A 359 -6.00 -15.55 -15.43
C LEU A 359 -4.85 -14.83 -16.13
N LEU A 360 -4.96 -13.51 -16.31
CA LEU A 360 -3.92 -12.70 -16.95
C LEU A 360 -2.61 -12.76 -16.16
N THR A 361 -2.67 -12.73 -14.83
CA THR A 361 -1.48 -12.87 -13.98
C THR A 361 -0.86 -14.23 -14.14
N ALA A 362 -1.65 -15.32 -14.14
CA ALA A 362 -1.12 -16.66 -14.35
C ALA A 362 -0.41 -16.80 -15.70
N ILE A 363 -1.00 -16.26 -16.78
CA ILE A 363 -0.40 -16.26 -18.12
C ILE A 363 0.89 -15.44 -18.13
N ALA A 364 0.84 -14.19 -17.66
CA ALA A 364 1.99 -13.28 -17.65
C ALA A 364 3.16 -13.83 -16.82
N VAL A 365 2.87 -14.42 -15.66
CA VAL A 365 3.87 -15.07 -14.81
C VAL A 365 4.50 -16.27 -15.48
N MET A 366 3.71 -17.12 -16.16
CA MET A 366 4.27 -18.28 -16.84
C MET A 366 5.15 -17.87 -18.03
N ILE A 367 4.74 -16.86 -18.80
CA ILE A 367 5.53 -16.27 -19.89
C ILE A 367 6.83 -15.66 -19.32
N SER A 368 6.72 -14.75 -18.35
CA SER A 368 7.85 -14.10 -17.67
C SER A 368 8.83 -15.15 -17.11
N TRP A 369 8.30 -16.17 -16.43
CA TRP A 369 9.12 -17.22 -15.84
C TRP A 369 9.87 -18.05 -16.88
N LEU A 370 9.18 -18.54 -17.91
CA LEU A 370 9.77 -19.42 -18.92
C LEU A 370 10.73 -18.68 -19.85
N MET A 371 10.39 -17.45 -20.23
CA MET A 371 11.11 -16.69 -21.25
C MET A 371 12.24 -15.83 -20.66
N VAL A 372 12.08 -15.32 -19.43
CA VAL A 372 12.99 -14.32 -18.85
C VAL A 372 13.60 -14.77 -17.53
N GLU A 373 12.81 -15.07 -16.50
CA GLU A 373 13.33 -15.29 -15.14
C GLU A 373 14.14 -16.59 -15.02
N LYS A 374 13.62 -17.72 -15.54
CA LYS A 374 14.32 -19.01 -15.47
C LYS A 374 15.66 -18.97 -16.22
N PRO A 375 15.75 -18.47 -17.47
CA PRO A 375 17.03 -18.34 -18.16
C PRO A 375 18.02 -17.43 -17.44
N ALA A 376 17.55 -16.26 -16.96
CA ALA A 376 18.37 -15.33 -16.20
C ALA A 376 18.96 -15.99 -14.94
N ALA A 377 18.11 -16.71 -14.20
CA ALA A 377 18.50 -17.38 -12.97
C ALA A 377 19.41 -18.60 -13.19
N THR A 378 19.27 -19.34 -14.31
CA THR A 378 20.08 -20.54 -14.59
C THR A 378 21.43 -20.23 -15.23
N HIS A 379 21.53 -19.18 -16.05
CA HIS A 379 22.75 -18.87 -16.79
C HIS A 379 23.25 -17.46 -16.48
N SER A 380 22.60 -16.44 -17.04
CA SER A 380 22.93 -15.02 -16.85
C SER A 380 21.81 -14.14 -17.41
N ALA A 381 21.74 -12.87 -17.00
CA ALA A 381 20.79 -11.93 -17.61
C ALA A 381 20.99 -11.78 -19.13
N VAL A 382 22.24 -11.87 -19.62
CA VAL A 382 22.56 -11.80 -21.06
C VAL A 382 21.94 -12.97 -21.82
N SER A 383 21.81 -14.15 -21.21
CA SER A 383 21.19 -15.33 -21.85
C SER A 383 19.68 -15.19 -22.11
N VAL A 384 19.05 -14.10 -21.66
CA VAL A 384 17.67 -13.77 -21.97
C VAL A 384 17.55 -13.31 -23.42
N VAL A 385 18.46 -12.43 -23.86
CA VAL A 385 18.46 -11.76 -25.18
C VAL A 385 19.54 -12.28 -26.13
N VAL A 386 20.46 -13.13 -25.66
CA VAL A 386 21.52 -13.72 -26.49
C VAL A 386 21.41 -15.24 -26.45
N PRO A 387 21.39 -15.93 -27.60
CA PRO A 387 21.34 -17.38 -27.62
C PRO A 387 22.64 -17.98 -27.06
N LEU A 388 22.50 -19.01 -26.22
CA LEU A 388 23.64 -19.76 -25.71
C LEU A 388 24.33 -20.51 -26.87
N ARG A 389 25.67 -20.45 -26.89
CA ARG A 389 26.54 -21.01 -27.94
C ARG A 389 26.38 -22.52 -28.15
N THR A 390 25.70 -23.24 -27.26
CA THR A 390 25.70 -24.70 -27.18
C THR A 390 24.38 -25.40 -27.46
N ASN A 391 23.25 -24.74 -27.87
CA ASN A 391 22.02 -25.54 -28.04
C ASN A 391 20.86 -25.04 -28.93
N LYS A 392 20.25 -26.06 -29.59
CA LYS A 392 18.88 -26.32 -30.08
C LYS A 392 17.99 -25.16 -30.57
N LYS A 393 17.34 -25.36 -31.73
CA LYS A 393 16.38 -24.45 -32.39
C LYS A 393 15.38 -23.76 -31.45
N ASN A 394 14.87 -24.47 -30.45
CA ASN A 394 13.88 -23.94 -29.49
C ASN A 394 14.43 -22.78 -28.63
N HIS A 395 15.74 -22.73 -28.38
CA HIS A 395 16.35 -21.64 -27.61
C HIS A 395 16.47 -20.36 -28.44
N VAL A 396 16.86 -20.49 -29.71
CA VAL A 396 16.92 -19.37 -30.66
C VAL A 396 15.52 -18.78 -30.88
N ALA A 397 14.50 -19.63 -31.11
CA ALA A 397 13.12 -19.18 -31.26
C ALA A 397 12.62 -18.40 -30.03
N ARG A 398 12.95 -18.87 -28.81
CA ARG A 398 12.62 -18.16 -27.57
C ARG A 398 13.30 -16.78 -27.50
N VAL A 399 14.59 -16.70 -27.81
CA VAL A 399 15.34 -15.42 -27.80
C VAL A 399 14.72 -14.44 -28.80
N ILE A 400 14.47 -14.88 -30.05
CA ILE A 400 13.80 -14.05 -31.06
C ILE A 400 12.45 -13.54 -30.54
N ALA A 401 11.63 -14.42 -29.95
CA ALA A 401 10.35 -14.01 -29.39
C ALA A 401 10.50 -12.98 -28.26
N VAL A 402 11.46 -13.16 -27.35
CA VAL A 402 11.76 -12.19 -26.28
C VAL A 402 12.21 -10.87 -26.87
N ASP A 403 13.14 -10.88 -27.82
CA ASP A 403 13.70 -9.66 -28.43
C ASP A 403 12.62 -8.89 -29.19
N VAL A 404 11.75 -9.58 -29.94
CA VAL A 404 10.62 -8.94 -30.63
C VAL A 404 9.64 -8.31 -29.63
N ILE A 405 9.24 -9.04 -28.58
CA ILE A 405 8.35 -8.50 -27.54
C ILE A 405 9.00 -7.29 -26.85
N LEU A 406 10.28 -7.38 -26.53
CA LEU A 406 11.02 -6.33 -25.84
C LEU A 406 11.17 -5.09 -26.72
N VAL A 407 11.53 -5.24 -28.00
CA VAL A 407 11.66 -4.12 -28.94
C VAL A 407 10.31 -3.43 -29.15
N LEU A 408 9.25 -4.18 -29.41
CA LEU A 408 7.91 -3.62 -29.62
C LEU A 408 7.38 -2.91 -28.36
N SER A 409 7.53 -3.54 -27.19
CA SER A 409 7.11 -2.94 -25.93
C SER A 409 8.00 -1.78 -25.48
N LEU A 410 9.29 -1.75 -25.84
CA LEU A 410 10.14 -0.57 -25.61
C LEU A 410 9.73 0.59 -26.50
N ALA A 411 9.41 0.34 -27.77
CA ALA A 411 8.90 1.38 -28.66
C ALA A 411 7.59 1.98 -28.14
N GLY A 412 6.63 1.13 -27.75
CA GLY A 412 5.39 1.58 -27.11
C GLY A 412 5.62 2.28 -25.77
N CYS A 413 6.57 1.82 -24.97
CA CYS A 413 6.94 2.46 -23.69
C CYS A 413 7.50 3.87 -23.90
N VAL A 414 8.37 4.07 -24.89
CA VAL A 414 8.89 5.39 -25.25
C VAL A 414 7.74 6.31 -25.67
N GLN A 415 6.80 5.81 -26.48
CA GLN A 415 5.62 6.60 -26.86
C GLN A 415 4.73 6.93 -25.66
N GLY A 416 4.49 5.97 -24.77
CA GLY A 416 3.70 6.16 -23.56
C GLY A 416 4.33 7.16 -22.59
N ILE A 417 5.65 7.15 -22.41
CA ILE A 417 6.34 8.15 -21.58
C ILE A 417 6.30 9.52 -22.25
N ALA A 418 6.50 9.60 -23.57
CA ALA A 418 6.52 10.87 -24.29
C ALA A 418 5.15 11.57 -24.34
N HIS A 419 4.06 10.79 -24.37
CA HIS A 419 2.68 11.28 -24.44
C HIS A 419 1.91 11.11 -23.11
N ALA A 420 2.63 10.86 -22.01
CA ALA A 420 2.02 10.73 -20.70
C ALA A 420 1.31 12.04 -20.31
N PRO A 421 0.02 11.99 -19.93
CA PRO A 421 -0.69 13.19 -19.52
C PRO A 421 -0.17 13.68 -18.16
N ALA A 422 -0.18 14.99 -17.96
CA ALA A 422 0.21 15.61 -16.68
C ALA A 422 -0.85 15.43 -15.58
N LYS A 423 -2.12 15.28 -15.98
CA LYS A 423 -3.30 15.14 -15.12
C LYS A 423 -4.27 14.16 -15.77
N THR A 424 -5.09 13.48 -14.98
CA THR A 424 -6.13 12.59 -15.50
C THR A 424 -7.21 13.40 -16.24
N ALA A 425 -7.93 12.74 -17.16
CA ALA A 425 -9.04 13.38 -17.88
C ALA A 425 -10.09 13.98 -16.92
N MET A 426 -10.40 13.24 -15.84
CA MET A 426 -11.33 13.70 -14.80
C MET A 426 -10.83 14.98 -14.10
N GLN A 427 -9.53 15.03 -13.75
CA GLN A 427 -8.96 16.22 -13.12
C GLN A 427 -9.01 17.44 -14.04
N ILE A 428 -8.70 17.27 -15.32
CA ILE A 428 -8.79 18.34 -16.32
C ILE A 428 -10.23 18.86 -16.42
N GLN A 429 -11.21 17.96 -16.46
CA GLN A 429 -12.62 18.32 -16.57
C GLN A 429 -13.10 19.12 -15.35
N LEU A 430 -12.73 18.70 -14.14
CA LEU A 430 -13.08 19.42 -12.92
C LEU A 430 -12.41 20.81 -12.86
N GLU A 431 -11.14 20.93 -13.24
CA GLU A 431 -10.44 22.23 -13.26
C GLU A 431 -11.05 23.21 -14.27
N GLN A 432 -11.46 22.73 -15.44
CA GLN A 432 -12.16 23.55 -16.45
C GLN A 432 -13.49 24.08 -15.91
N GLN A 433 -14.24 23.25 -15.19
CA GLN A 433 -15.48 23.67 -14.55
C GLN A 433 -15.25 24.66 -13.42
N ALA A 434 -14.24 24.44 -12.57
CA ALA A 434 -13.88 25.40 -11.52
C ALA A 434 -13.57 26.78 -12.13
N ALA A 435 -12.80 26.83 -13.22
CA ALA A 435 -12.49 28.07 -13.91
C ALA A 435 -13.74 28.73 -14.53
N GLN A 436 -14.69 27.93 -15.03
CA GLN A 436 -15.96 28.44 -15.57
C GLN A 436 -16.85 29.01 -14.46
N LEU A 437 -16.97 28.31 -13.33
CA LEU A 437 -17.69 28.77 -12.14
C LEU A 437 -17.09 30.06 -11.58
N GLU A 438 -15.75 30.14 -11.48
CA GLU A 438 -15.07 31.34 -11.01
C GLU A 438 -15.35 32.54 -11.95
N ARG A 439 -15.41 32.32 -13.27
CA ARG A 439 -15.77 33.37 -14.24
C ARG A 439 -17.23 33.79 -14.11
N MET A 440 -18.15 32.85 -13.95
CA MET A 440 -19.58 33.14 -13.75
C MET A 440 -19.77 33.94 -12.45
N GLN A 441 -19.14 33.50 -11.37
CA GLN A 441 -19.18 34.19 -10.09
C GLN A 441 -18.53 35.55 -10.14
N LYS A 442 -17.37 35.73 -10.80
CA LYS A 442 -16.77 37.06 -10.97
C LYS A 442 -17.69 37.99 -11.77
N THR A 443 -18.36 37.49 -12.80
CA THR A 443 -19.30 38.28 -13.60
C THR A 443 -20.51 38.69 -12.75
N GLU A 444 -21.06 37.75 -11.99
CA GLU A 444 -22.18 37.99 -11.07
C GLU A 444 -21.79 38.94 -9.92
N HIS A 445 -20.61 38.80 -9.34
CA HIS A 445 -20.09 39.63 -8.25
C HIS A 445 -19.72 41.05 -8.71
N VAL A 446 -19.37 41.24 -9.99
CA VAL A 446 -19.23 42.57 -10.61
C VAL A 446 -20.58 43.24 -10.82
N LEU A 447 -21.63 42.47 -11.12
CA LEU A 447 -23.00 42.95 -11.29
C LEU A 447 -23.69 43.21 -9.94
N LEU A 448 -23.36 42.46 -8.89
CA LEU A 448 -23.93 42.53 -7.53
C LEU A 448 -22.98 43.22 -6.53
N ARG A 449 -22.59 44.47 -6.80
CA ARG A 449 -21.80 45.31 -5.85
C ARG A 449 -22.64 45.82 -4.66
N HIS A 450 -23.38 44.95 -3.99
CA HIS A 450 -23.99 45.28 -2.71
C HIS A 450 -23.21 44.57 -1.60
N ALA A 451 -22.76 45.32 -0.61
CA ALA A 451 -22.21 44.75 0.61
C ALA A 451 -23.28 43.83 1.23
N VAL A 452 -22.92 42.58 1.54
CA VAL A 452 -23.83 41.68 2.25
C VAL A 452 -24.01 42.28 3.66
N PRO A 453 -25.22 42.74 4.03
CA PRO A 453 -25.44 43.27 5.38
C PRO A 453 -25.12 42.18 6.41
N ALA A 454 -24.60 42.57 7.57
CA ALA A 454 -24.40 41.62 8.67
C ALA A 454 -25.74 40.89 8.93
N PRO A 455 -25.75 39.54 8.93
CA PRO A 455 -26.99 38.81 8.95
C PRO A 455 -27.72 39.06 10.28
N PRO A 456 -29.02 39.41 10.27
CA PRO A 456 -29.85 39.25 11.46
C PRO A 456 -29.90 37.76 11.83
N LYS A 457 -30.22 37.43 13.10
CA LYS A 457 -30.40 36.04 13.54
C LYS A 457 -31.28 35.25 12.56
N PRO A 458 -30.99 33.97 12.30
CA PRO A 458 -31.75 33.16 11.36
C PRO A 458 -33.23 33.21 11.73
N LYS A 459 -34.08 33.68 10.81
CA LYS A 459 -35.49 33.29 10.85
C LYS A 459 -35.53 31.86 10.32
N HIS A 460 -36.31 30.98 10.94
CA HIS A 460 -36.54 29.61 10.46
C HIS A 460 -37.36 29.64 9.15
N GLU A 461 -36.79 30.22 8.10
CA GLU A 461 -37.35 30.39 6.76
C GLU A 461 -36.32 29.88 5.75
N MET A 462 -36.80 29.34 4.63
CA MET A 462 -35.93 28.73 3.62
C MET A 462 -35.01 29.79 2.99
N PRO A 463 -33.68 29.59 2.97
CA PRO A 463 -32.78 30.55 2.37
C PRO A 463 -32.93 30.61 0.85
N THR A 464 -32.84 31.83 0.31
CA THR A 464 -32.56 32.06 -1.10
C THR A 464 -31.06 31.91 -1.38
N GLY A 465 -30.66 31.64 -2.63
CA GLY A 465 -29.26 31.36 -2.96
C GLY A 465 -28.31 32.51 -2.60
N ASP A 466 -28.75 33.76 -2.75
CA ASP A 466 -28.02 34.97 -2.35
C ASP A 466 -27.74 35.06 -0.82
N GLN A 467 -28.33 34.19 0.00
CA GLN A 467 -28.07 34.06 1.44
C GLN A 467 -27.09 32.92 1.78
N ILE A 468 -26.64 32.15 0.79
CA ILE A 468 -25.78 30.98 0.98
C ILE A 468 -24.38 31.22 0.43
N THR A 469 -23.36 31.01 1.26
CA THR A 469 -21.96 30.85 0.87
C THR A 469 -21.59 29.38 1.03
N ALA A 470 -21.27 28.71 -0.08
CA ALA A 470 -20.85 27.32 -0.11
C ALA A 470 -19.34 27.21 -0.33
N ILE A 471 -18.67 26.42 0.51
CA ILE A 471 -17.25 26.10 0.42
C ILE A 471 -17.11 24.59 0.35
N GLY A 472 -16.50 24.08 -0.73
CA GLY A 472 -16.45 22.64 -0.92
C GLY A 472 -15.28 22.12 -1.75
N ASP A 473 -15.23 20.80 -1.82
CA ASP A 473 -14.22 20.05 -2.57
C ASP A 473 -14.71 19.68 -3.98
N SER A 474 -14.09 18.66 -4.58
CA SER A 474 -14.42 18.21 -5.93
C SER A 474 -15.85 17.68 -6.07
N VAL A 475 -16.48 17.17 -5.00
CA VAL A 475 -17.86 16.67 -5.04
C VAL A 475 -18.85 17.83 -5.12
N MET A 476 -18.64 18.87 -4.31
CA MET A 476 -19.42 20.10 -4.41
C MET A 476 -19.17 20.82 -5.75
N LEU A 477 -17.93 20.77 -6.24
CA LEU A 477 -17.58 21.33 -7.55
C LEU A 477 -18.35 20.64 -8.68
N ALA A 478 -18.38 19.30 -8.69
CA ALA A 478 -19.17 18.53 -9.64
C ALA A 478 -20.69 18.83 -9.55
N SER A 479 -21.15 19.23 -8.36
CA SER A 479 -22.55 19.55 -8.06
C SER A 479 -22.90 21.04 -8.19
N SER A 480 -21.95 21.89 -8.61
CA SER A 480 -22.11 23.34 -8.55
C SER A 480 -23.19 23.87 -9.50
N GLN A 481 -23.39 23.20 -10.65
CA GLN A 481 -24.49 23.52 -11.55
C GLN A 481 -25.84 23.24 -10.89
N GLY A 482 -26.05 22.02 -10.37
CA GLY A 482 -27.28 21.67 -9.66
C GLY A 482 -27.54 22.57 -8.44
N LEU A 483 -26.49 22.96 -7.71
CA LEU A 483 -26.61 23.94 -6.61
C LEU A 483 -27.09 25.30 -7.10
N SER A 484 -26.59 25.77 -8.24
CA SER A 484 -27.00 27.06 -8.82
C SER A 484 -28.43 27.03 -9.37
N GLU A 485 -28.87 25.88 -9.88
CA GLU A 485 -30.25 25.68 -10.36
C GLU A 485 -31.26 25.61 -9.20
N VAL A 486 -30.92 24.90 -8.11
CA VAL A 486 -31.79 24.79 -6.92
C VAL A 486 -31.76 26.04 -6.05
N PHE A 487 -30.61 26.71 -5.96
CA PHE A 487 -30.39 27.94 -5.20
C PHE A 487 -29.85 29.06 -6.09
N PRO A 488 -30.71 29.70 -6.91
CA PRO A 488 -30.27 30.82 -7.75
C PRO A 488 -29.59 31.93 -6.93
N GLY A 489 -28.39 32.32 -7.36
CA GLY A 489 -27.57 33.34 -6.68
C GLY A 489 -26.62 32.81 -5.60
N ILE A 490 -26.53 31.49 -5.40
CA ILE A 490 -25.57 30.86 -4.47
C ILE A 490 -24.11 31.19 -4.82
N GLN A 491 -23.33 31.55 -3.80
CA GLN A 491 -21.89 31.75 -3.96
C GLN A 491 -21.18 30.43 -3.63
N THR A 492 -20.55 29.79 -4.61
CA THR A 492 -19.94 28.47 -4.45
C THR A 492 -18.42 28.50 -4.69
N ASP A 493 -17.63 28.55 -3.63
CA ASP A 493 -16.19 28.37 -3.73
C ASP A 493 -15.85 26.88 -3.58
N ALA A 494 -15.68 26.18 -4.72
CA ALA A 494 -15.33 24.76 -4.75
C ALA A 494 -14.09 24.47 -5.62
N SER A 495 -13.23 23.54 -5.21
CA SER A 495 -12.02 23.18 -5.96
C SER A 495 -11.64 21.70 -5.84
N VAL A 496 -10.98 21.20 -6.87
CA VAL A 496 -10.37 19.87 -6.91
C VAL A 496 -9.38 19.69 -5.78
N SER A 497 -9.38 18.51 -5.16
CA SER A 497 -8.46 18.12 -4.08
C SER A 497 -8.46 19.05 -2.86
N ARG A 498 -9.49 19.88 -2.68
CA ARG A 498 -9.59 20.79 -1.55
C ARG A 498 -9.89 20.03 -0.26
N SER A 499 -9.19 20.41 0.81
CA SER A 499 -9.31 19.85 2.15
C SER A 499 -9.95 20.85 3.12
N ILE A 500 -10.52 20.37 4.23
CA ILE A 500 -11.01 21.20 5.35
C ILE A 500 -9.96 22.21 5.88
N MET A 501 -8.66 21.92 5.71
CA MET A 501 -7.58 22.78 6.19
C MET A 501 -7.59 24.20 5.63
N VAL A 502 -8.17 24.42 4.44
CA VAL A 502 -8.26 25.76 3.85
C VAL A 502 -9.49 26.55 4.30
N ALA A 503 -10.44 25.89 4.98
CA ALA A 503 -11.70 26.53 5.37
C ALA A 503 -11.51 27.78 6.25
N PRO A 504 -10.62 27.79 7.27
CA PRO A 504 -10.39 29.01 8.07
C PRO A 504 -9.90 30.19 7.23
N GLU A 505 -8.99 29.98 6.29
CA GLU A 505 -8.48 31.05 5.42
C GLU A 505 -9.58 31.60 4.51
N LEU A 506 -10.35 30.72 3.85
CA LEU A 506 -11.44 31.13 2.96
C LEU A 506 -12.56 31.87 3.71
N ILE A 507 -12.93 31.38 4.89
CA ILE A 507 -13.91 32.04 5.78
C ILE A 507 -13.36 33.40 6.24
N GLY A 508 -12.09 33.48 6.65
CA GLY A 508 -11.45 34.72 7.05
C GLY A 508 -11.41 35.77 5.93
N ASN A 509 -11.12 35.33 4.70
CA ASN A 509 -11.14 36.18 3.51
C ASN A 509 -12.57 36.68 3.22
N ALA A 510 -13.57 35.80 3.26
CA ALA A 510 -14.97 36.16 3.04
C ALA A 510 -15.51 37.11 4.12
N LEU A 511 -15.11 36.94 5.39
CA LEU A 511 -15.43 37.85 6.47
C LEU A 511 -14.80 39.23 6.24
N SER A 512 -13.51 39.27 5.90
CA SER A 512 -12.77 40.51 5.65
C SER A 512 -13.32 41.29 4.44
N ALA A 513 -13.80 40.56 3.43
CA ALA A 513 -14.46 41.12 2.26
C ALA A 513 -15.92 41.52 2.49
N GLY A 514 -16.51 41.21 3.66
CA GLY A 514 -17.93 41.43 3.93
C GLY A 514 -18.85 40.62 3.03
N SER A 515 -18.39 39.47 2.52
CA SER A 515 -19.11 38.60 1.58
C SER A 515 -19.61 37.30 2.20
N LEU A 516 -19.24 36.98 3.46
CA LEU A 516 -19.72 35.78 4.14
C LEU A 516 -21.20 35.91 4.52
N ARG A 517 -22.05 35.15 3.83
CA ARG A 517 -23.52 35.19 3.94
C ARG A 517 -24.03 34.45 5.19
N GLN A 518 -25.35 34.42 5.36
CA GLN A 518 -26.02 33.91 6.55
C GLN A 518 -25.91 32.39 6.72
N TRP A 519 -25.96 31.65 5.60
CA TRP A 519 -25.86 30.20 5.57
C TRP A 519 -24.52 29.79 5.00
N VAL A 520 -23.73 29.07 5.79
CA VAL A 520 -22.38 28.62 5.41
C VAL A 520 -22.42 27.12 5.17
N LEU A 521 -22.39 26.73 3.90
CA LEU A 521 -22.41 25.33 3.48
C LEU A 521 -20.99 24.78 3.31
N ILE A 522 -20.62 23.76 4.08
CA ILE A 522 -19.28 23.16 4.06
C ILE A 522 -19.36 21.70 3.59
N GLY A 523 -18.74 21.40 2.45
CA GLY A 523 -18.61 20.03 1.91
C GLY A 523 -17.17 19.71 1.57
N LEU A 524 -16.35 19.41 2.59
CA LEU A 524 -14.89 19.25 2.50
C LEU A 524 -14.39 17.90 3.07
N GLY A 525 -15.30 16.94 3.23
CA GLY A 525 -15.01 15.63 3.84
C GLY A 525 -14.44 14.59 2.88
N THR A 526 -14.43 14.83 1.57
CA THR A 526 -14.03 13.80 0.58
C THR A 526 -12.51 13.60 0.59
N ASN A 527 -11.74 14.71 0.63
CA ASN A 527 -10.28 14.68 0.47
C ASN A 527 -9.47 14.72 1.78
N SER A 528 -10.13 14.81 2.94
CA SER A 528 -9.44 14.84 4.23
C SER A 528 -10.33 14.42 5.38
N ALA A 529 -9.73 13.86 6.42
CA ALA A 529 -10.41 13.67 7.69
C ALA A 529 -10.74 15.02 8.35
N ILE A 530 -11.88 15.09 9.03
CA ILE A 530 -12.31 16.27 9.81
C ILE A 530 -12.27 15.95 11.31
N THR A 531 -11.73 16.88 12.09
CA THR A 531 -11.68 16.80 13.56
C THR A 531 -12.68 17.77 14.21
N PRO A 532 -13.12 17.50 15.45
CA PRO A 532 -13.96 18.43 16.21
C PRO A 532 -13.33 19.83 16.35
N ASP A 533 -12.02 19.90 16.62
CA ASP A 533 -11.30 21.19 16.77
C ASP A 533 -11.38 22.06 15.51
N GLN A 534 -11.36 21.45 14.32
CA GLN A 534 -11.54 22.16 13.05
C GLN A 534 -12.96 22.70 12.90
N LEU A 535 -13.97 21.94 13.34
CA LEU A 535 -15.37 22.38 13.33
C LEU A 535 -15.61 23.50 14.34
N ASP A 536 -15.01 23.42 15.53
CA ASP A 536 -15.03 24.49 16.52
C ASP A 536 -14.37 25.76 15.99
N GLN A 537 -13.21 25.64 15.33
CA GLN A 537 -12.56 26.77 14.70
C GLN A 537 -13.48 27.44 13.65
N ILE A 538 -14.08 26.65 12.75
CA ILE A 538 -15.02 27.16 11.74
C ILE A 538 -16.22 27.84 12.39
N ARG A 539 -16.88 27.18 13.36
CA ARG A 539 -18.06 27.72 14.06
C ARG A 539 -17.74 29.01 14.80
N ASN A 540 -16.60 29.08 15.47
CA ASN A 540 -16.15 30.29 16.16
C ASN A 540 -15.88 31.45 15.19
N MET A 541 -15.35 31.17 14.00
CA MET A 541 -15.10 32.19 12.98
C MET A 541 -16.39 32.73 12.36
N ILE A 542 -17.35 31.87 12.03
CA ILE A 542 -18.62 32.31 11.41
C ILE A 542 -19.56 32.98 12.43
N GLY A 543 -19.40 32.67 13.72
CA GLY A 543 -20.17 33.25 14.82
C GLY A 543 -21.54 32.61 15.04
N PRO A 544 -22.23 32.97 16.14
CA PRO A 544 -23.50 32.34 16.54
C PRO A 544 -24.70 32.75 15.68
N ASP A 545 -24.62 33.85 14.94
CA ASP A 545 -25.74 34.39 14.16
C ASP A 545 -25.85 33.79 12.74
N ARG A 546 -24.95 32.87 12.38
CA ARG A 546 -24.95 32.15 11.09
C ARG A 546 -25.28 30.68 11.31
N VAL A 547 -25.87 30.07 10.28
CA VAL A 547 -26.14 28.63 10.25
C VAL A 547 -25.02 27.92 9.51
N LEU A 548 -24.45 26.90 10.14
CA LEU A 548 -23.45 26.01 9.55
C LEU A 548 -24.15 24.77 8.98
N VAL A 549 -24.13 24.63 7.65
CA VAL A 549 -24.63 23.45 6.96
C VAL A 549 -23.44 22.56 6.64
N LEU A 550 -23.32 21.44 7.34
CA LEU A 550 -22.27 20.43 7.10
C LEU A 550 -22.79 19.40 6.10
N VAL A 551 -21.96 19.00 5.13
CA VAL A 551 -22.25 17.88 4.23
C VAL A 551 -21.27 16.76 4.51
N ASN A 552 -21.78 15.57 4.84
CA ASN A 552 -20.93 14.40 5.03
C ASN A 552 -20.40 13.87 3.68
N ALA A 553 -19.38 13.02 3.70
CA ALA A 553 -18.72 12.56 2.49
C ALA A 553 -19.19 11.17 2.07
N HIS A 554 -19.19 10.89 0.76
CA HIS A 554 -19.47 9.58 0.20
C HIS A 554 -18.23 9.01 -0.49
N GLY A 555 -17.98 7.71 -0.35
CA GLY A 555 -16.92 7.01 -1.09
C GLY A 555 -16.20 5.95 -0.28
N ASP A 556 -15.52 5.03 -0.99
CA ASP A 556 -14.69 3.99 -0.37
C ASP A 556 -13.33 4.56 0.08
N ARG A 557 -13.35 5.37 1.14
CA ARG A 557 -12.17 5.96 1.77
C ARG A 557 -12.16 5.67 3.27
N THR A 558 -11.00 5.27 3.80
CA THR A 558 -10.88 4.82 5.20
C THR A 558 -11.18 5.93 6.21
N TRP A 559 -11.00 7.19 5.84
CA TRP A 559 -11.31 8.34 6.69
C TRP A 559 -12.75 8.84 6.59
N ILE A 560 -13.54 8.42 5.59
CA ILE A 560 -14.92 8.92 5.39
C ILE A 560 -15.85 8.47 6.52
N PRO A 561 -15.97 7.17 6.87
CA PRO A 561 -16.84 6.75 7.97
C PRO A 561 -16.56 7.46 9.31
N PRO A 562 -15.30 7.56 9.80
CA PRO A 562 -15.04 8.30 11.03
C PRO A 562 -15.25 9.81 10.89
N THR A 563 -15.09 10.38 9.70
CA THR A 563 -15.40 11.80 9.43
C THR A 563 -16.90 12.06 9.47
N ASN A 564 -17.69 11.21 8.82
CA ASN A 564 -19.15 11.29 8.83
C ASN A 564 -19.71 11.17 10.25
N GLN A 565 -19.12 10.29 11.08
CA GLN A 565 -19.49 10.18 12.48
C GLN A 565 -19.17 11.48 13.25
N VAL A 566 -17.99 12.08 13.06
CA VAL A 566 -17.63 13.35 13.68
C VAL A 566 -18.61 14.46 13.29
N LEU A 567 -18.99 14.56 12.01
CA LEU A 567 -19.95 15.56 11.53
C LEU A 567 -21.34 15.34 12.14
N ALA A 568 -21.79 14.08 12.25
CA ALA A 568 -23.06 13.72 12.88
C ALA A 568 -23.09 14.06 14.38
N ASP A 569 -22.05 13.66 15.11
CA ASP A 569 -21.91 13.95 16.54
C ASP A 569 -21.86 15.46 16.79
N TYR A 570 -21.15 16.21 15.94
CA TYR A 570 -21.00 17.65 16.08
C TYR A 570 -22.30 18.41 15.81
N ALA A 571 -23.04 18.04 14.76
CA ALA A 571 -24.35 18.64 14.46
C ALA A 571 -25.38 18.31 15.55
N ALA A 572 -25.38 17.08 16.08
CA ALA A 572 -26.24 16.69 17.19
C ALA A 572 -25.94 17.47 18.49
N ALA A 573 -24.68 17.83 18.72
CA ALA A 573 -24.26 18.63 19.87
C ALA A 573 -24.59 20.13 19.74
N HIS A 574 -24.83 20.63 18.52
CA HIS A 574 -25.07 22.05 18.22
C HIS A 574 -26.34 22.27 17.37
N PRO A 575 -27.50 21.77 17.80
CA PRO A 575 -28.70 21.72 16.96
C PRO A 575 -29.28 23.09 16.61
N ASP A 576 -28.99 24.14 17.39
CA ASP A 576 -29.56 25.48 17.24
C ASP A 576 -29.04 26.22 16.01
N ASN A 577 -27.84 25.87 15.51
CA ASN A 577 -27.25 26.55 14.36
C ASN A 577 -26.32 25.67 13.51
N VAL A 578 -26.32 24.35 13.72
CA VAL A 578 -25.59 23.39 12.88
C VAL A 578 -26.55 22.33 12.35
N VAL A 579 -26.53 22.12 11.04
CA VAL A 579 -27.36 21.12 10.35
C VAL A 579 -26.48 20.20 9.51
N LEU A 580 -26.78 18.91 9.52
CA LEU A 580 -26.06 17.90 8.74
C LEU A 580 -26.88 17.42 7.55
N VAL A 581 -26.33 17.58 6.36
CA VAL A 581 -26.80 16.96 5.12
C VAL A 581 -26.16 15.57 5.00
N ASP A 582 -27.00 14.54 4.94
CA ASP A 582 -26.57 13.15 4.77
C ASP A 582 -26.43 12.79 3.28
N TRP A 583 -25.37 13.33 2.68
CA TRP A 583 -24.97 13.02 1.32
C TRP A 583 -24.58 11.56 1.14
N ASP A 584 -23.92 10.93 2.12
CA ASP A 584 -23.52 9.52 2.05
C ASP A 584 -24.73 8.60 1.87
N ALA A 585 -25.79 8.79 2.67
CA ALA A 585 -27.04 8.03 2.50
C ALA A 585 -27.71 8.33 1.15
N THR A 586 -27.73 9.60 0.74
CA THR A 586 -28.35 10.01 -0.53
C THR A 586 -27.63 9.43 -1.74
N ALA A 587 -26.31 9.45 -1.75
CA ALA A 587 -25.46 8.90 -2.80
C ALA A 587 -25.59 7.37 -2.88
N ASN A 588 -25.60 6.69 -1.73
CA ASN A 588 -25.85 5.24 -1.67
C ASN A 588 -27.21 4.86 -2.26
N ALA A 589 -28.26 5.64 -1.97
CA ALA A 589 -29.60 5.41 -2.51
C ALA A 589 -29.70 5.69 -4.03
N ASN A 590 -28.73 6.40 -4.59
CA ASN A 590 -28.72 6.84 -5.99
C ASN A 590 -27.39 6.49 -6.70
N ALA A 591 -26.80 5.33 -6.42
CA ALA A 591 -25.48 4.95 -6.94
C ALA A 591 -25.36 5.00 -8.48
N GLN A 592 -26.48 4.91 -9.21
CA GLN A 592 -26.56 5.02 -10.66
C GLN A 592 -26.20 6.41 -11.22
N VAL A 593 -26.26 7.46 -10.40
CA VAL A 593 -25.89 8.82 -10.83
C VAL A 593 -24.47 9.19 -10.41
N LEU A 594 -23.69 8.25 -9.87
CA LEU A 594 -22.28 8.46 -9.57
C LEU A 594 -21.43 8.05 -10.78
N GLY A 595 -20.31 8.75 -10.96
CA GLY A 595 -19.29 8.42 -11.95
C GLY A 595 -18.65 7.07 -11.68
N SER A 596 -17.79 6.62 -12.60
CA SER A 596 -17.09 5.33 -12.49
C SER A 596 -16.20 5.20 -11.25
N ASP A 597 -15.87 6.31 -10.60
CA ASP A 597 -15.10 6.34 -9.36
C ASP A 597 -15.94 6.08 -8.10
N GLY A 598 -17.28 6.07 -8.23
CA GLY A 598 -18.22 5.87 -7.13
C GLY A 598 -18.22 6.99 -6.09
N ILE A 599 -17.73 8.18 -6.44
CA ILE A 599 -17.62 9.32 -5.50
C ILE A 599 -18.30 10.56 -6.06
N HIS A 600 -18.02 10.91 -7.31
CA HIS A 600 -18.55 12.14 -7.89
C HIS A 600 -19.90 11.90 -8.55
N PRO A 601 -20.93 12.71 -8.25
CA PRO A 601 -22.18 12.66 -9.01
C PRO A 601 -21.95 13.13 -10.46
N SER A 602 -22.78 12.62 -11.38
CA SER A 602 -22.89 13.13 -12.73
C SER A 602 -23.18 14.63 -12.71
N MET A 603 -22.55 15.38 -13.59
CA MET A 603 -22.54 16.85 -13.55
C MET A 603 -23.91 17.48 -13.84
N ASP A 604 -24.74 16.75 -14.56
CA ASP A 604 -26.14 17.03 -14.90
C ASP A 604 -27.13 16.61 -13.81
N SER A 605 -26.63 16.10 -12.68
CA SER A 605 -27.43 15.67 -11.55
C SER A 605 -27.67 16.79 -10.54
N ASP A 606 -28.92 16.96 -10.12
CA ASP A 606 -29.32 17.91 -9.08
C ASP A 606 -29.43 17.25 -7.70
N ILE A 607 -29.07 15.97 -7.55
CA ILE A 607 -29.36 15.20 -6.33
C ILE A 607 -28.65 15.76 -5.09
N TYR A 608 -27.42 16.24 -5.25
CA TYR A 608 -26.64 16.82 -4.15
C TYR A 608 -27.31 18.11 -3.66
N ALA A 609 -27.77 18.94 -4.58
CA ALA A 609 -28.46 20.18 -4.27
C ALA A 609 -29.85 19.95 -3.66
N LYS A 610 -30.59 18.94 -4.16
CA LYS A 610 -31.86 18.50 -3.57
C LYS A 610 -31.69 17.98 -2.14
N ALA A 611 -30.62 17.22 -1.87
CA ALA A 611 -30.30 16.76 -0.52
C ALA A 611 -30.10 17.94 0.44
N VAL A 612 -29.29 18.91 0.05
CA VAL A 612 -29.07 20.15 0.83
C VAL A 612 -30.40 20.85 1.10
N ARG A 613 -31.22 21.08 0.07
CA ARG A 613 -32.52 21.72 0.20
C ARG A 613 -33.46 20.98 1.15
N GLN A 614 -33.62 19.68 0.95
CA GLN A 614 -34.52 18.85 1.75
C GLN A 614 -34.10 18.83 3.23
N THR A 615 -32.80 18.75 3.51
CA THR A 615 -32.29 18.80 4.88
C THR A 615 -32.57 20.15 5.55
N ILE A 616 -32.35 21.27 4.84
CA ILE A 616 -32.64 22.60 5.38
C ILE A 616 -34.14 22.75 5.66
N GLU A 617 -35.01 22.30 4.74
CA GLU A 617 -36.46 22.28 4.92
C GLU A 617 -36.88 21.49 6.16
N GLN A 618 -36.30 20.30 6.38
CA GLN A 618 -36.56 19.47 7.56
C GLN A 618 -36.07 20.10 8.87
N TRP A 619 -34.89 20.72 8.85
CA TRP A 619 -34.33 21.39 10.01
C TRP A 619 -35.22 22.57 10.43
N ILE A 620 -35.64 23.40 9.48
CA ILE A 620 -36.61 24.49 9.70
C ILE A 620 -37.94 23.97 10.26
N ALA A 621 -38.50 22.92 9.65
CA ALA A 621 -39.77 22.33 10.07
C ALA A 621 -39.72 21.74 11.49
N SER A 622 -38.51 21.39 11.98
CA SER A 622 -38.33 20.87 13.34
C SER A 622 -38.45 21.94 14.43
N GLY A 623 -38.58 23.22 14.06
CA GLY A 623 -38.75 24.34 15.01
C GLY A 623 -37.54 24.56 15.91
N ARG A 624 -36.37 24.09 15.48
CA ARG A 624 -35.07 24.26 16.13
C ARG A 624 -34.29 25.39 15.50
#